data_AF-A0A3P0X4C7-F1
#
_entry.id   AF-A0A3P0X4C7-F1
#
_cell.length_a   1.000
_cell.length_b   1.000
_cell.length_c   1.000
_cell.angle_alpha   90.00
_cell.angle_beta   90.00
_cell.angle_gamma   90.00
#
_symmetry.space_group_name_H-M   'P 1'
#
loop_
_entity.id
_entity.type
_entity.pdbx_description
1 polymer ?
#
loop_
_entity_poly.entity_id
_entity_poly.type
_entity_poly.pdbx_seq_one_letter_code
_entity_poly.pdbx_strand_id
1 'polypeptide(L)'
;MAPAATQRRRPATAPRKRGRSRKQKTSSWLLWWPLLLALVATPFAVRAASVLVLSGPGALRLLYPWVTLIQLHGARLGLGALAPEQRDTLAQWMMWAQFPVYGLLASLVAKWRGIVAGLVVALLLHGAGVAAASLLAR
;
A
#
# COMPACT_ATOMS: atom_id res chain seq x y z
N MET A 1 80.02 11.09 22.03
CA MET A 1 79.29 12.16 21.33
C MET A 1 77.98 11.58 20.80
N ALA A 2 76.88 12.32 20.99
CA ALA A 2 75.43 11.99 20.95
C ALA A 2 74.89 11.44 19.61
N PRO A 3 73.57 11.09 19.44
CA PRO A 3 72.39 11.17 20.35
C PRO A 3 71.60 9.83 20.48
N ALA A 4 70.83 9.53 21.53
CA ALA A 4 69.59 10.09 22.10
C ALA A 4 68.28 9.87 21.26
N ALA A 5 67.46 8.94 21.77
CA ALA A 5 65.99 8.85 21.77
C ALA A 5 65.17 9.02 20.46
N THR A 6 64.28 8.05 20.17
CA THR A 6 62.82 8.30 20.27
C THR A 6 61.98 7.00 20.20
N GLN A 7 61.34 6.68 21.32
CA GLN A 7 60.32 5.65 21.46
C GLN A 7 59.04 6.14 20.75
N ARG A 8 58.75 5.61 19.56
CA ARG A 8 57.58 6.00 18.75
C ARG A 8 56.30 5.42 19.38
N ARG A 9 55.67 6.17 20.28
CA ARG A 9 54.32 5.89 20.77
C ARG A 9 53.36 5.87 19.58
N ARG A 10 52.85 4.69 19.21
CA ARG A 10 51.72 4.57 18.29
C ARG A 10 50.50 5.21 18.97
N PRO A 11 49.79 6.15 18.33
CA PRO A 11 48.56 6.68 18.90
C PRO A 11 47.54 5.56 18.97
N ALA A 12 47.00 5.33 20.17
CA ALA A 12 45.84 4.48 20.38
C ALA A 12 44.71 4.99 19.49
N THR A 13 44.31 4.18 18.51
CA THR A 13 43.11 4.39 17.72
C THR A 13 41.92 4.52 18.66
N ALA A 14 41.42 5.75 18.81
CA ALA A 14 40.21 6.03 19.56
C ALA A 14 39.08 5.13 19.05
N PRO A 15 38.26 4.54 19.93
CA PRO A 15 37.12 3.74 19.49
C PRO A 15 36.17 4.67 18.74
N ARG A 16 35.99 4.42 17.44
CA ARG A 16 34.93 4.99 16.62
C ARG A 16 33.62 4.72 17.37
N LYS A 17 33.09 5.74 18.08
CA LYS A 17 31.72 5.73 18.58
C LYS A 17 30.83 5.60 17.36
N ARG A 18 30.48 4.35 17.01
CA ARG A 18 29.38 4.05 16.09
C ARG A 18 28.21 4.83 16.66
N GLY A 19 27.82 5.89 15.94
CA GLY A 19 26.67 6.70 16.28
C GLY A 19 25.54 5.75 16.57
N ARG A 20 25.14 5.71 17.84
CA ARG A 20 23.93 5.02 18.28
C ARG A 20 22.84 5.72 17.50
N SER A 21 22.43 5.11 16.39
CA SER A 21 21.27 5.54 15.62
C SER A 21 20.16 5.65 16.66
N ARG A 22 19.79 6.89 16.97
CA ARG A 22 18.71 7.24 17.87
C ARG A 22 17.50 6.65 17.17
N LYS A 23 17.11 5.42 17.54
CA LYS A 23 15.82 4.86 17.16
C LYS A 23 14.80 5.81 17.77
N GLN A 24 14.42 6.83 17.00
CA GLN A 24 13.26 7.65 17.30
C GLN A 24 12.16 6.63 17.55
N LYS A 25 11.61 6.63 18.78
CA LYS A 25 10.34 5.97 19.06
C LYS A 25 9.31 6.70 18.21
N THR A 26 9.23 6.37 16.93
CA THR A 26 8.11 6.73 16.08
C THR A 26 6.91 6.13 16.78
N SER A 27 6.05 6.98 17.32
CA SER A 27 4.86 6.56 18.04
C SER A 27 4.12 5.54 17.19
N SER A 28 3.90 4.34 17.75
CA SER A 28 3.30 3.22 17.04
C SER A 28 1.92 3.55 16.45
N TRP A 29 1.28 4.62 16.98
CA TRP A 29 0.02 5.14 16.48
C TRP A 29 0.14 5.77 15.08
N LEU A 30 1.26 6.47 14.80
CA LEU A 30 1.45 7.05 13.47
C LEU A 30 1.51 5.97 12.39
N LEU A 31 1.92 4.73 12.68
CA LEU A 31 1.97 3.68 11.66
C LEU A 31 0.60 3.27 11.09
N TRP A 32 -0.49 3.64 11.75
CA TRP A 32 -1.86 3.38 11.30
C TRP A 32 -2.46 4.53 10.48
N TRP A 33 -1.72 5.62 10.25
CA TRP A 33 -2.21 6.73 9.44
C TRP A 33 -2.70 6.32 8.04
N PRO A 34 -2.09 5.34 7.32
CA PRO A 34 -2.58 4.94 6.00
C PRO A 34 -3.98 4.34 6.06
N LEU A 35 -4.27 3.55 7.10
CA LEU A 35 -5.61 2.99 7.34
C LEU A 35 -6.63 4.10 7.61
N LEU A 36 -6.27 5.06 8.47
CA LEU A 36 -7.16 6.20 8.77
C LEU A 36 -7.43 7.03 7.52
N LEU A 37 -6.40 7.34 6.73
CA LEU A 37 -6.57 8.06 5.48
C LEU A 37 -7.49 7.30 4.52
N ALA A 38 -7.32 5.98 4.40
CA ALA A 38 -8.13 5.17 3.51
C ALA A 38 -9.60 5.10 3.95
N LEU A 39 -9.87 5.00 5.26
CA LEU A 39 -11.22 5.08 5.81
C LEU A 39 -11.89 6.41 5.47
N VAL A 40 -11.18 7.52 5.68
CA VAL A 40 -11.67 8.86 5.33
C VAL A 40 -11.89 9.00 3.83
N ALA A 41 -11.01 8.44 2.99
CA ALA A 41 -11.13 8.50 1.54
C ALA A 41 -12.32 7.72 0.96
N THR A 42 -12.79 6.68 1.68
CA THR A 42 -13.86 5.77 1.20
C THR A 42 -15.16 6.49 0.81
N PRO A 43 -15.80 7.32 1.67
CA PRO A 43 -17.02 8.04 1.29
C PRO A 43 -16.83 8.99 0.10
N PHE A 44 -15.65 9.62 -0.03
CA PHE A 44 -15.34 10.46 -1.19
C PHE A 44 -15.21 9.64 -2.46
N ALA A 45 -14.57 8.48 -2.40
CA ALA A 45 -14.44 7.58 -3.54
C ALA A 45 -15.80 7.01 -3.98
N VAL A 46 -16.67 6.65 -3.03
CA VAL A 46 -18.04 6.20 -3.34
C VAL A 46 -18.81 7.31 -4.06
N ARG A 47 -18.69 8.56 -3.59
CA ARG A 47 -19.30 9.71 -4.25
C ARG A 47 -18.65 10.05 -5.59
N ALA A 48 -17.35 9.80 -5.75
CA ALA A 48 -16.67 9.95 -7.03
C ALA A 48 -17.16 8.89 -8.03
N ALA A 49 -17.40 7.65 -7.60
CA ALA A 49 -17.96 6.61 -8.46
C ALA A 49 -19.34 6.97 -9.01
N SER A 50 -20.22 7.58 -8.20
CA SER A 50 -21.54 7.99 -8.69
C SER A 50 -21.47 9.07 -9.78
N VAL A 51 -20.42 9.89 -9.79
CA VAL A 51 -20.15 10.86 -10.86
C VAL A 51 -19.47 10.17 -12.05
N LEU A 52 -18.46 9.34 -11.80
CA LEU A 52 -17.65 8.70 -12.83
C LEU A 52 -18.38 7.62 -13.61
N VAL A 53 -19.47 7.06 -13.07
CA VAL A 53 -20.35 6.14 -13.82
C VAL A 53 -20.84 6.78 -15.12
N LEU A 54 -21.04 8.11 -15.13
CA LEU A 54 -21.49 8.89 -16.29
C LEU A 54 -20.39 9.06 -17.35
N SER A 55 -19.12 8.95 -16.94
CA SER A 55 -17.95 9.03 -17.85
C SER A 55 -17.67 7.69 -18.56
N GLY A 56 -18.45 6.66 -18.25
CA GLY A 56 -18.34 5.33 -18.85
C GLY A 56 -17.45 4.35 -18.08
N PRO A 57 -17.35 3.10 -18.55
CA PRO A 57 -16.77 1.99 -17.78
C PRO A 57 -15.27 2.13 -17.50
N GLY A 58 -14.55 2.91 -18.32
CA GLY A 58 -13.11 3.12 -18.15
C GLY A 58 -12.76 3.85 -16.85
N ALA A 59 -13.56 4.83 -16.45
CA ALA A 59 -13.33 5.60 -15.23
C ALA A 59 -13.51 4.74 -13.97
N LEU A 60 -14.51 3.85 -13.97
CA LEU A 60 -14.74 2.91 -12.87
C LEU A 60 -13.66 1.83 -12.77
N ARG A 61 -13.07 1.41 -13.90
CA ARG A 61 -11.92 0.47 -13.88
C ARG A 61 -10.73 1.06 -13.13
N LEU A 62 -10.48 2.36 -13.28
CA LEU A 62 -9.40 3.06 -12.57
C LEU A 62 -9.74 3.25 -11.10
N LEU A 63 -10.96 3.71 -10.78
CA LEU A 63 -11.31 4.01 -9.39
C LEU A 63 -11.56 2.74 -8.56
N TYR A 64 -12.27 1.76 -9.11
CA TYR A 64 -12.72 0.53 -8.46
C TYR A 64 -12.38 -0.72 -9.30
N PRO A 65 -11.08 -1.03 -9.47
CA PRO A 65 -10.65 -2.14 -10.31
C PRO A 65 -11.21 -3.49 -9.87
N TRP A 66 -11.21 -3.78 -8.56
CA TRP A 66 -11.69 -5.07 -8.05
C TRP A 66 -13.20 -5.25 -8.18
N VAL A 67 -13.97 -4.17 -7.99
CA VAL A 67 -15.43 -4.17 -8.22
C VAL A 67 -15.70 -4.50 -9.69
N THR A 68 -14.95 -3.85 -10.59
CA THR A 68 -15.08 -4.07 -12.03
C THR A 68 -14.71 -5.50 -12.42
N LEU A 69 -13.68 -6.09 -11.80
CA LEU A 69 -13.31 -7.49 -12.00
C LEU A 69 -14.41 -8.44 -11.53
N ILE A 70 -15.00 -8.22 -10.36
CA ILE A 70 -16.08 -9.07 -9.83
C ILE A 70 -17.32 -9.02 -10.73
N GLN A 71 -17.76 -7.81 -11.11
CA GLN A 71 -18.99 -7.63 -11.88
C GLN A 71 -18.83 -8.06 -13.34
N LEU A 72 -17.81 -7.56 -14.03
CA LEU A 72 -17.69 -7.75 -15.48
C LEU A 72 -16.95 -9.05 -15.85
N HIS A 73 -16.06 -9.51 -14.97
CA HIS A 73 -15.16 -10.62 -15.28
C HIS A 73 -15.22 -11.75 -14.26
N GLY A 74 -16.12 -11.70 -13.27
CA GLY A 74 -16.19 -12.68 -12.19
C GLY A 74 -16.32 -14.11 -12.71
N ALA A 75 -17.11 -14.34 -13.75
CA ALA A 75 -17.25 -15.66 -14.37
C ALA A 75 -15.92 -16.21 -14.92
N ARG A 76 -15.10 -15.37 -15.56
CA ARG A 76 -13.77 -15.74 -16.08
C ARG A 76 -12.74 -15.95 -14.96
N LEU A 77 -12.97 -15.35 -13.79
CA LEU A 77 -12.09 -15.41 -12.62
C LEU A 77 -12.46 -16.53 -11.63
N GLY A 78 -13.30 -17.49 -12.04
CA GLY A 78 -13.71 -18.61 -11.19
C GLY A 78 -14.85 -18.27 -10.22
N LEU A 79 -15.42 -17.06 -10.27
CA LEU A 79 -16.65 -16.68 -9.55
C LEU A 79 -17.92 -17.04 -10.33
N GLY A 80 -17.83 -17.89 -11.35
CA GLY A 80 -18.98 -18.32 -12.17
C GLY A 80 -20.01 -19.14 -11.40
N ALA A 81 -19.61 -19.78 -10.30
CA ALA A 81 -20.52 -20.49 -9.40
C ALA A 81 -21.41 -19.54 -8.58
N LEU A 82 -21.06 -18.25 -8.49
CA LEU A 82 -21.88 -17.25 -7.80
C LEU A 82 -23.01 -16.76 -8.71
N ALA A 83 -24.24 -16.78 -8.18
CA ALA A 83 -25.38 -16.16 -8.82
C ALA A 83 -25.10 -14.65 -9.08
N PRO A 84 -25.75 -14.03 -10.10
CA PRO A 84 -25.57 -12.61 -10.39
C PRO A 84 -25.72 -11.72 -9.15
N GLU A 85 -26.76 -11.95 -8.35
CA GLU A 85 -27.07 -11.19 -7.13
C GLU A 85 -25.97 -11.30 -6.06
N GLN A 86 -25.34 -12.47 -5.96
CA GLN A 86 -24.22 -12.69 -5.03
C GLN A 86 -22.97 -11.95 -5.49
N ARG A 87 -22.73 -11.89 -6.81
CA ARG A 87 -21.62 -11.11 -7.38
C ARG A 87 -21.84 -9.61 -7.18
N ASP A 88 -23.06 -9.13 -7.33
CA ASP A 88 -23.40 -7.72 -7.09
C ASP A 88 -23.23 -7.35 -5.62
N THR A 89 -23.70 -8.20 -4.72
CA THR A 89 -23.50 -8.03 -3.28
C THR A 89 -22.01 -7.98 -2.94
N LEU A 90 -21.23 -8.94 -3.45
CA LEU A 90 -19.78 -8.98 -3.24
C LEU A 90 -19.06 -7.74 -3.80
N ALA A 91 -19.47 -7.28 -4.99
CA ALA A 91 -18.95 -6.07 -5.60
C ALA A 91 -19.25 -4.83 -4.76
N GLN A 92 -20.47 -4.74 -4.21
CA GLN A 92 -20.85 -3.67 -3.30
C GLN A 92 -20.01 -3.68 -2.03
N TRP A 93 -19.81 -4.84 -1.39
CA TRP A 93 -18.89 -4.96 -0.25
C TRP A 93 -17.48 -4.52 -0.62
N MET A 94 -16.99 -4.96 -1.79
CA MET A 94 -15.65 -4.61 -2.27
C MET A 94 -15.49 -3.10 -2.52
N MET A 95 -16.55 -2.43 -2.97
CA MET A 95 -16.54 -0.97 -3.17
C MET A 95 -16.26 -0.23 -1.86
N TRP A 96 -16.79 -0.70 -0.73
CA TRP A 96 -16.51 -0.12 0.59
C TRP A 96 -15.19 -0.63 1.19
N ALA A 97 -14.82 -1.88 0.88
CA ALA A 97 -13.67 -2.52 1.50
C ALA A 97 -12.33 -2.21 0.83
N GLN A 98 -12.25 -1.89 -0.47
CA GLN A 98 -10.95 -1.83 -1.15
C GLN A 98 -9.97 -0.85 -0.49
N PHE A 99 -10.44 0.36 -0.14
CA PHE A 99 -9.57 1.38 0.43
C PHE A 99 -9.14 1.00 1.85
N PRO A 100 -10.04 0.63 2.77
CA PRO A 100 -9.64 0.09 4.07
C PRO A 100 -8.67 -1.08 3.98
N VAL A 101 -8.86 -2.01 3.03
CA VAL A 101 -7.94 -3.13 2.80
C VAL A 101 -6.56 -2.64 2.36
N TYR A 102 -6.48 -1.68 1.43
CA TYR A 102 -5.20 -1.07 1.03
C TYR A 102 -4.52 -0.36 2.19
N GLY A 103 -5.26 0.45 2.94
CA GLY A 103 -4.73 1.19 4.08
C GLY A 103 -4.26 0.27 5.20
N LEU A 104 -4.98 -0.83 5.45
CA LEU A 104 -4.60 -1.87 6.41
C LEU A 104 -3.32 -2.55 5.98
N LEU A 105 -3.25 -3.03 4.73
CA LEU A 105 -2.05 -3.66 4.19
C LEU A 105 -0.85 -2.71 4.20
N ALA A 106 -1.04 -1.46 3.79
CA ALA A 106 0.00 -0.45 3.84
C ALA A 106 0.49 -0.20 5.28
N SER A 107 -0.41 -0.10 6.25
CA SER A 107 -0.07 0.07 7.67
C SER A 107 0.69 -1.14 8.23
N LEU A 108 0.25 -2.36 7.89
CA LEU A 108 0.92 -3.59 8.28
C LEU A 108 2.33 -3.65 7.69
N VAL A 109 2.50 -3.45 6.39
CA VAL A 109 3.82 -3.46 5.75
C VAL A 109 4.70 -2.32 6.29
N ALA A 110 4.13 -1.14 6.55
CA ALA A 110 4.83 -0.01 7.13
C ALA A 110 5.46 -0.35 8.49
N LYS A 111 4.79 -1.19 9.28
CA LYS A 111 5.32 -1.68 10.58
C LYS A 111 6.63 -2.46 10.46
N TRP A 112 6.82 -3.21 9.38
CA TRP A 112 7.99 -4.09 9.21
C TRP A 112 9.05 -3.51 8.29
N ARG A 113 8.65 -2.78 7.24
CA ARG A 113 9.51 -2.34 6.13
C ARG A 113 9.52 -0.84 5.90
N GLY A 114 8.79 -0.07 6.72
CA GLY A 114 8.67 1.38 6.60
C GLY A 114 7.57 1.83 5.66
N ILE A 115 7.14 3.09 5.81
CA ILE A 115 5.93 3.63 5.18
C ILE A 115 5.94 3.56 3.66
N VAL A 116 7.09 3.84 3.04
CA VAL A 116 7.25 3.82 1.57
C VAL A 116 6.93 2.44 1.02
N ALA A 117 7.44 1.37 1.65
CA ALA A 117 7.16 0.00 1.24
C ALA A 117 5.66 -0.32 1.34
N GLY A 118 4.98 0.17 2.40
CA GLY A 118 3.53 -0.01 2.55
C GLY A 118 2.71 0.67 1.46
N LEU A 119 3.05 1.92 1.12
CA LEU A 119 2.39 2.65 0.04
C LEU A 119 2.66 2.01 -1.32
N VAL A 120 3.88 1.55 -1.58
CA VAL A 120 4.22 0.80 -2.81
C VAL A 120 3.38 -0.47 -2.92
N VAL A 121 3.22 -1.25 -1.85
CA VAL A 121 2.37 -2.45 -1.86
C VAL A 121 0.92 -2.11 -2.17
N ALA A 122 0.35 -1.07 -1.55
CA ALA A 122 -1.01 -0.63 -1.85
C ALA A 122 -1.17 -0.20 -3.32
N LEU A 123 -0.20 0.56 -3.85
CA LEU A 123 -0.19 0.99 -5.24
C LEU A 123 -0.07 -0.19 -6.21
N LEU A 124 0.80 -1.16 -5.91
CA LEU A 124 0.95 -2.38 -6.70
C LEU A 124 -0.32 -3.21 -6.70
N LEU A 125 -0.99 -3.34 -5.55
CA LEU A 125 -2.25 -4.07 -5.45
C LEU A 125 -3.34 -3.39 -6.30
N HIS A 126 -3.53 -2.08 -6.12
CA HIS A 126 -4.49 -1.32 -6.93
C HIS A 126 -4.16 -1.39 -8.43
N GLY A 127 -2.89 -1.17 -8.78
CA GLY A 127 -2.39 -1.23 -10.16
C GLY A 127 -2.55 -2.63 -10.79
N ALA A 128 -2.36 -3.70 -10.02
CA ALA A 128 -2.61 -5.06 -10.47
C ALA A 128 -4.08 -5.28 -10.81
N GLY A 129 -5.00 -4.76 -9.97
CA GLY A 129 -6.43 -4.78 -10.26
C GLY A 129 -6.76 -4.02 -11.55
N VAL A 130 -6.21 -2.81 -11.74
CA VAL A 130 -6.40 -1.99 -12.95
C VAL A 130 -5.88 -2.71 -14.19
N ALA A 131 -4.67 -3.28 -14.11
CA ALA A 131 -4.06 -4.02 -15.20
C ALA A 131 -4.90 -5.24 -15.57
N ALA A 132 -5.32 -6.05 -14.61
CA ALA A 132 -6.20 -7.19 -14.84
C ALA A 132 -7.54 -6.78 -15.46
N ALA A 133 -8.17 -5.73 -14.93
CA ALA A 133 -9.45 -5.23 -15.46
C ALA A 133 -9.30 -4.71 -16.90
N SER A 134 -8.17 -4.09 -17.21
CA SER A 134 -7.88 -3.55 -18.55
C SER A 134 -7.53 -4.64 -19.56
N LEU A 135 -6.84 -5.70 -19.13
CA LEU A 135 -6.51 -6.85 -19.97
C LEU A 135 -7.75 -7.67 -20.31
N LEU A 136 -8.65 -7.86 -19.34
CA LEU A 136 -9.86 -8.67 -19.53
C LEU A 136 -10.99 -7.93 -20.26
N ALA A 137 -10.92 -6.60 -20.33
CA ALA A 137 -11.87 -5.76 -21.04
C ALA A 137 -11.54 -5.57 -22.54
N ARG A 138 -10.51 -6.24 -23.03
CA ARG A 138 -10.21 -6.39 -24.47
C ARG A 138 -10.88 -7.65 -24.99
#